data_AF-A0A4P6G7S6-F1
#
_entry.id   AF-A0A4P6G7S6-F1
#
_cell.length_a   1.000
_cell.length_b   1.000
_cell.length_c   1.000
_cell.angle_alpha   90.00
_cell.angle_beta   90.00
_cell.angle_gamma   90.00
#
_symmetry.space_group_name_H-M   'P 1'
#
loop_
_entity.id
_entity.type
_entity.pdbx_description
1 polymer ?
#
loop_
_entity_poly.entity_id
_entity_poly.type
_entity_poly.pdbx_seq_one_letter_code
_entity_poly.pdbx_strand_id
1 'polypeptide(L)'
;MRKTIFICSLLALLLGQASQAKASEQGDWTHFLTDPRFMPAIKSCLAAHPKGDGPAVVMSVGHASRDEVSVMTTDLSGSRNGCSASKDTGLLIQSRTVFDLPGPLFVSVDQVAVAPKGECIESTPVFAGQQLRGWLLRQPVLHHDIPSACSTPIWTGL
;
A
#
# COMPACT_ATOMS: atom_id res chain seq x y z
N MET A 1 25.29 57.05 -14.08
CA MET A 1 26.09 56.33 -13.06
C MET A 1 25.15 55.74 -12.02
N ARG A 2 25.27 54.41 -11.77
CA ARG A 2 24.80 53.62 -10.62
C ARG A 2 23.28 53.58 -10.29
N LYS A 3 22.68 52.48 -9.83
CA LYS A 3 22.94 51.03 -9.89
C LYS A 3 21.80 50.33 -9.10
N THR A 4 21.46 49.12 -9.55
CA THR A 4 20.91 47.98 -8.78
C THR A 4 19.45 47.94 -8.32
N ILE A 5 18.74 47.07 -9.03
CA ILE A 5 17.55 46.27 -8.71
C ILE A 5 17.72 45.52 -7.38
N PHE A 6 16.71 45.60 -6.51
CA PHE A 6 16.51 44.68 -5.39
C PHE A 6 15.20 43.90 -5.61
N ILE A 7 15.28 42.79 -6.34
CA ILE A 7 14.25 41.75 -6.37
C ILE A 7 14.99 40.44 -6.20
N CYS A 8 15.23 40.04 -4.95
CA CYS A 8 15.74 38.73 -4.60
C CYS A 8 15.69 38.58 -3.08
N SER A 9 14.55 38.18 -2.51
CA SER A 9 14.47 37.56 -1.16
C SER A 9 13.04 37.15 -0.79
N LEU A 10 12.29 36.45 -1.65
CA LEU A 10 10.98 35.89 -1.24
C LEU A 10 10.56 34.63 -2.03
N LEU A 11 11.52 33.91 -2.61
CA LEU A 11 11.29 32.68 -3.38
C LEU A 11 11.95 31.44 -2.75
N ALA A 12 12.16 31.45 -1.43
CA ALA A 12 12.77 30.33 -0.70
C ALA A 12 11.81 29.62 0.27
N LEU A 13 10.50 29.93 0.26
CA LEU A 13 9.50 29.29 1.13
C LEU A 13 8.55 28.32 0.43
N LEU A 14 8.72 28.07 -0.88
CA LEU A 14 7.76 27.28 -1.67
C LEU A 14 8.19 25.84 -2.01
N LEU A 15 9.32 25.34 -1.49
CA LEU A 15 9.85 24.02 -1.87
C LEU A 15 10.09 23.05 -0.69
N GLY A 16 9.57 23.36 0.49
CA GLY A 16 9.85 22.58 1.71
C GLY A 16 8.74 21.67 2.22
N GLN A 17 7.54 21.70 1.63
CA GLN A 17 6.51 20.72 1.98
C GLN A 17 6.75 19.44 1.17
N ALA A 18 7.81 18.71 1.56
CA ALA A 18 7.77 17.28 1.40
C ALA A 18 6.49 16.83 2.10
N SER A 19 5.47 16.49 1.31
CA SER A 19 4.36 15.69 1.78
C SER A 19 4.97 14.39 2.28
N GLN A 20 5.44 14.39 3.54
CA GLN A 20 5.40 13.18 4.33
C GLN A 20 3.96 12.73 4.19
N ALA A 21 3.74 11.69 3.40
CA ALA A 21 2.51 10.93 3.43
C ALA A 21 2.33 10.61 4.91
N LYS A 22 1.48 11.41 5.58
CA LYS A 22 1.16 11.24 6.98
C LYS A 22 0.58 9.84 6.99
N ALA A 23 1.35 8.87 7.49
CA ALA A 23 0.81 7.54 7.74
C ALA A 23 -0.48 7.82 8.52
N SER A 24 -1.62 7.51 7.88
CA SER A 24 -2.94 7.78 8.43
C SER A 24 -2.88 7.43 9.90
N GLU A 25 -3.17 8.38 10.79
CA GLU A 25 -3.33 8.08 12.21
C GLU A 25 -4.24 6.85 12.27
N GLN A 26 -3.68 5.71 12.68
CA GLN A 26 -4.44 4.47 12.76
C GLN A 26 -5.44 4.70 13.87
N GLY A 27 -6.70 4.97 13.50
CA GLY A 27 -7.80 5.03 14.45
C GLY A 27 -7.79 3.80 15.32
N ASP A 28 -8.25 3.92 16.57
CA ASP A 28 -8.27 2.80 17.51
C ASP A 28 -9.18 1.69 16.97
N TRP A 29 -8.57 0.72 16.30
CA TRP A 29 -9.23 -0.44 15.69
C TRP A 29 -9.35 -1.59 16.68
N THR A 30 -8.72 -1.50 17.87
CA THR A 30 -8.60 -2.62 18.79
C THR A 30 -9.94 -3.05 19.37
N HIS A 31 -10.92 -2.15 19.42
CA HIS A 31 -12.29 -2.48 19.80
C HIS A 31 -12.91 -3.60 18.94
N PHE A 32 -12.54 -3.70 17.65
CA PHE A 32 -12.99 -4.78 16.76
C PHE A 32 -12.52 -6.17 17.19
N LEU A 33 -11.45 -6.27 17.99
CA LEU A 33 -10.98 -7.55 18.54
C LEU A 33 -11.97 -8.18 19.53
N THR A 34 -12.91 -7.39 20.05
CA THR A 34 -13.96 -7.87 20.95
C THR A 34 -15.33 -8.00 20.28
N ASP A 35 -15.50 -7.54 19.02
CA ASP A 35 -16.75 -7.71 18.28
C ASP A 35 -16.82 -9.15 17.70
N PRO A 36 -17.79 -9.97 18.12
CA PRO A 36 -17.92 -11.34 17.65
C PRO A 36 -18.18 -11.46 16.14
N ARG A 37 -18.65 -10.40 15.48
CA ARG A 37 -18.87 -10.35 14.02
C ARG A 37 -17.58 -10.05 13.24
N PHE A 38 -16.54 -9.55 13.90
CA PHE A 38 -15.28 -9.23 13.24
C PHE A 38 -14.26 -10.34 13.40
N MET A 39 -14.30 -11.05 14.53
CA MET A 39 -13.33 -12.09 14.86
C MET A 39 -13.22 -13.21 13.82
N PRO A 40 -14.32 -13.73 13.21
CA PRO A 40 -14.23 -14.73 12.15
C PRO A 40 -13.42 -14.23 10.95
N ALA A 41 -13.73 -13.02 10.47
CA ALA A 41 -13.02 -12.39 9.36
C ALA A 41 -11.54 -12.14 9.69
N ILE A 42 -11.23 -11.65 10.90
CA ILE A 42 -9.86 -11.44 11.37
C ILE A 42 -9.06 -12.75 11.34
N LYS A 43 -9.63 -13.83 11.87
CA LYS A 43 -8.98 -15.15 11.88
C LYS A 43 -8.77 -15.70 10.48
N SER A 44 -9.77 -15.57 9.61
CA SER A 44 -9.66 -15.98 8.21
C SER A 44 -8.55 -15.22 7.50
N CYS A 45 -8.46 -13.91 7.68
CA CYS A 45 -7.39 -13.10 7.09
C CYS A 45 -6.00 -13.50 7.63
N LEU A 46 -5.84 -13.68 8.94
CA LEU A 46 -4.60 -14.16 9.54
C LEU A 46 -4.18 -15.54 9.01
N ALA A 47 -5.13 -16.42 8.73
CA ALA A 47 -4.86 -17.75 8.17
C ALA A 47 -4.52 -17.72 6.67
N ALA A 48 -5.07 -16.75 5.93
CA ALA A 48 -4.88 -16.59 4.49
C ALA A 48 -3.56 -15.93 4.13
N HIS A 49 -2.97 -15.17 5.04
CA HIS A 49 -1.76 -14.40 4.76
C HIS A 49 -0.51 -15.28 4.76
N PRO A 50 0.40 -15.10 3.77
CA PRO A 50 1.67 -15.79 3.76
C PRO A 50 2.43 -15.53 5.08
N LYS A 51 3.05 -16.59 5.61
CA LYS A 51 3.95 -16.48 6.76
C LYS A 51 5.36 -16.27 6.23
N GLY A 52 5.94 -15.09 6.43
CA GLY A 52 7.38 -14.87 6.30
C GLY A 52 8.07 -15.24 7.60
N ASP A 53 8.76 -14.27 8.20
CA ASP A 53 9.37 -14.45 9.51
C ASP A 53 8.31 -14.38 10.60
N GLY A 54 8.02 -15.51 11.25
CA GLY A 54 7.08 -15.60 12.37
C GLY A 54 5.59 -15.56 11.98
N PRO A 55 4.69 -15.40 12.96
CA PRO A 55 3.25 -15.33 12.72
C PRO A 55 2.85 -13.97 12.13
N ALA A 56 1.83 -13.98 11.26
CA ALA A 56 1.14 -12.75 10.90
C ALA A 56 0.47 -12.12 12.13
N VAL A 57 0.57 -10.81 12.27
CA VAL A 57 -0.03 -9.99 13.33
C VAL A 57 -0.91 -8.91 12.72
N VAL A 58 -2.02 -8.59 13.38
CA VAL A 58 -2.98 -7.58 12.88
C VAL A 58 -2.41 -6.18 13.09
N MET A 59 -2.34 -5.40 12.02
CA MET A 59 -1.93 -3.99 12.02
C MET A 59 -3.14 -3.06 12.10
N SER A 60 -4.24 -3.41 11.44
CA SER A 60 -5.48 -2.66 11.49
C SER A 60 -6.67 -3.53 11.11
N VAL A 61 -7.84 -3.14 11.65
CA VAL A 61 -9.14 -3.70 11.31
C VAL A 61 -10.10 -2.56 11.02
N GLY A 62 -10.96 -2.74 10.03
CA GLY A 62 -12.01 -1.79 9.74
C GLY A 62 -13.11 -2.41 8.90
N HIS A 63 -14.05 -1.58 8.48
CA HIS A 63 -15.05 -1.98 7.51
C HIS A 63 -14.41 -2.02 6.11
N ALA A 64 -14.66 -3.07 5.32
CA ALA A 64 -14.44 -3.06 3.87
C ALA A 64 -15.73 -2.67 3.14
N SER A 65 -16.87 -3.08 3.69
CA SER A 65 -18.21 -2.65 3.31
C SER A 65 -19.15 -2.76 4.52
N ARG A 66 -20.46 -2.58 4.33
CA ARG A 66 -21.45 -2.84 5.39
C ARG A 66 -21.36 -4.27 5.92
N ASP A 67 -21.06 -5.24 5.05
CA ASP A 67 -21.15 -6.68 5.37
C ASP A 67 -19.76 -7.36 5.42
N GLU A 68 -18.70 -6.57 5.22
CA GLU A 68 -17.32 -7.06 5.11
C GLU A 68 -16.35 -6.33 6.03
N VAL A 69 -15.32 -7.05 6.46
CA VAL A 69 -14.20 -6.55 7.27
C VAL A 69 -12.96 -6.43 6.40
N SER A 70 -12.24 -5.32 6.53
CA SER A 70 -10.89 -5.14 6.00
C SER A 70 -9.89 -5.38 7.13
N VAL A 71 -8.86 -6.20 6.87
CA VAL A 71 -7.80 -6.52 7.82
C VAL A 71 -6.45 -6.32 7.13
N MET A 72 -5.58 -5.51 7.74
CA MET A 72 -4.16 -5.50 7.38
C MET A 72 -3.36 -6.29 8.41
N THR A 73 -2.41 -7.07 7.93
CA THR A 73 -1.44 -7.77 8.78
C THR A 73 -0.01 -7.44 8.35
N THR A 74 0.93 -7.73 9.24
CA THR A 74 2.36 -7.81 8.94
C THR A 74 2.91 -9.09 9.54
N ASP A 75 4.06 -9.55 9.07
CA ASP A 75 4.90 -10.49 9.79
C ASP A 75 6.16 -9.80 10.34
N LEU A 76 7.09 -10.55 10.93
CA LEU A 76 8.34 -10.00 11.49
C LEU A 76 9.34 -9.55 10.42
N SER A 77 9.13 -9.92 9.14
CA SER A 77 9.92 -9.39 8.02
C SER A 77 9.49 -7.98 7.62
N GLY A 78 8.34 -7.53 8.12
CA GLY A 78 7.70 -6.27 7.73
C GLY A 78 6.84 -6.39 6.46
N SER A 79 6.62 -7.62 5.96
CA SER A 79 5.77 -7.87 4.80
C SER A 79 4.31 -7.62 5.17
N ARG A 80 3.69 -6.63 4.53
CA ARG A 80 2.30 -6.23 4.79
C ARG A 80 1.35 -6.98 3.87
N ASN A 81 0.24 -7.48 4.41
CA ASN A 81 -0.80 -8.15 3.64
C ASN A 81 -2.17 -7.56 3.97
N GLY A 82 -3.02 -7.43 2.95
CA GLY A 82 -4.39 -6.93 3.06
C GLY A 82 -5.37 -8.05 2.76
N CYS A 83 -6.51 -8.07 3.44
CA CYS A 83 -7.56 -9.04 3.22
C CYS A 83 -8.94 -8.43 3.48
N SER A 84 -9.94 -8.86 2.70
CA SER A 84 -11.35 -8.64 3.01
C SER A 84 -12.07 -9.97 3.19
N ALA A 85 -12.97 -10.01 4.18
CA ALA A 85 -13.78 -11.18 4.46
C ALA A 85 -15.16 -10.78 4.99
N SER A 86 -16.15 -11.63 4.73
CA SER A 86 -17.53 -11.47 5.25
C SER A 86 -17.54 -11.45 6.78
N LYS A 87 -18.29 -10.51 7.39
CA LYS A 87 -18.49 -10.44 8.84
C LYS A 87 -19.15 -11.69 9.42
N ASP A 88 -20.21 -12.15 8.74
CA ASP A 88 -21.07 -13.21 9.29
C ASP A 88 -20.43 -14.60 9.15
N THR A 89 -19.71 -14.83 8.05
CA THR A 89 -19.20 -16.18 7.71
C THR A 89 -17.69 -16.29 7.84
N GLY A 90 -16.97 -15.16 7.86
CA GLY A 90 -15.52 -15.15 7.74
C GLY A 90 -15.02 -15.63 6.37
N LEU A 91 -15.89 -15.80 5.36
CA LEU A 91 -15.49 -16.20 4.02
C LEU A 91 -14.56 -15.14 3.42
N LEU A 92 -13.38 -15.57 2.98
CA LEU A 92 -12.40 -14.72 2.30
C LEU A 92 -12.95 -14.26 0.95
N ILE A 93 -12.92 -12.96 0.74
CA ILE A 93 -13.33 -12.32 -0.52
C ILE A 93 -12.09 -11.96 -1.32
N GLN A 94 -11.08 -11.41 -0.64
CA GLN A 94 -9.80 -11.07 -1.25
C GLN A 94 -8.66 -11.22 -0.24
N SER A 95 -7.48 -11.64 -0.71
CA SER A 95 -6.24 -11.64 0.06
C SER A 95 -5.09 -11.27 -0.88
N ARG A 96 -4.25 -10.31 -0.47
CA ARG A 96 -3.14 -9.82 -1.29
C ARG A 96 -1.98 -9.34 -0.43
N THR A 97 -0.77 -9.42 -0.96
CA THR A 97 0.39 -8.71 -0.40
C THR A 97 0.31 -7.25 -0.80
N VAL A 98 0.46 -6.35 0.18
CA VAL A 98 0.36 -4.91 -0.04
C VAL A 98 1.71 -4.41 -0.53
N PHE A 99 1.70 -3.79 -1.70
CA PHE A 99 2.88 -3.16 -2.30
C PHE A 99 2.87 -1.65 -2.00
N ASP A 100 3.03 -1.28 -0.73
CA ASP A 100 2.98 0.10 -0.25
C ASP A 100 4.40 0.60 0.02
N LEU A 101 5.17 0.80 -1.05
CA LEU A 101 6.52 1.36 -0.96
C LEU A 101 6.57 2.69 -1.75
N PRO A 102 7.01 3.79 -1.11
CA PRO A 102 7.06 5.10 -1.74
C PRO A 102 8.22 5.15 -2.73
N GLY A 103 7.97 4.74 -3.97
CA GLY A 103 8.88 5.00 -5.08
C GLY A 103 8.91 3.89 -6.13
N PRO A 104 9.56 4.16 -7.26
CA PRO A 104 9.92 3.10 -8.18
C PRO A 104 10.94 2.17 -7.51
N LEU A 105 10.62 0.89 -7.42
CA LEU A 105 11.55 -0.13 -6.89
C LEU A 105 12.31 -0.76 -8.04
N PHE A 106 13.62 -0.87 -7.93
CA PHE A 106 14.44 -1.51 -8.97
C PHE A 106 14.77 -2.95 -8.60
N VAL A 107 14.64 -3.86 -9.57
CA VAL A 107 15.15 -5.23 -9.46
C VAL A 107 16.03 -5.56 -10.67
N SER A 108 17.22 -6.09 -10.41
CA SER A 108 18.22 -6.43 -11.43
C SER A 108 17.83 -7.67 -12.24
N VAL A 109 18.28 -7.73 -13.50
CA VAL A 109 18.25 -8.95 -14.33
C VAL A 109 18.96 -10.14 -13.70
N ASP A 110 19.91 -9.89 -12.80
CA ASP A 110 20.65 -10.94 -12.10
C ASP A 110 19.79 -11.68 -11.06
N GLN A 111 18.72 -11.04 -10.57
CA GLN A 111 17.80 -11.62 -9.58
C GLN A 111 16.55 -12.21 -10.23
N VAL A 112 16.01 -11.52 -11.23
CA VAL A 112 14.83 -11.97 -11.98
C VAL A 112 15.17 -11.79 -13.45
N ALA A 113 14.99 -12.78 -14.31
CA ALA A 113 15.32 -12.62 -15.74
C ALA A 113 14.17 -12.06 -16.59
N VAL A 114 12.94 -12.10 -16.06
CA VAL A 114 11.70 -11.70 -16.73
C VAL A 114 11.02 -10.57 -15.97
N ALA A 115 10.23 -9.75 -16.66
CA ALA A 115 9.47 -8.68 -16.02
C ALA A 115 8.58 -9.26 -14.91
N PRO A 116 8.75 -8.84 -13.64
CA PRO A 116 7.86 -9.24 -12.56
C PRO A 116 6.42 -8.84 -12.89
N LYS A 117 5.47 -9.70 -12.51
CA LYS A 117 4.03 -9.46 -12.68
C LYS A 117 3.35 -9.61 -11.33
N GLY A 118 2.44 -8.70 -11.03
CA GLY A 118 1.58 -8.76 -9.87
C GLY A 118 0.28 -8.01 -10.16
N GLU A 119 -0.75 -8.27 -9.37
CA GLU A 119 -2.06 -7.61 -9.47
C GLU A 119 -1.92 -6.08 -9.42
N CYS A 120 -0.98 -5.58 -8.60
CA CYS A 120 -0.77 -4.18 -8.32
C CYS A 120 0.63 -3.66 -8.68
N ILE A 121 1.28 -4.29 -9.65
CA ILE A 121 2.65 -3.94 -10.06
C ILE A 121 2.72 -3.81 -11.58
N GLU A 122 3.20 -2.66 -12.04
CA GLU A 122 3.65 -2.43 -13.40
C GLU A 122 5.18 -2.45 -13.45
N SER A 123 5.71 -3.12 -14.48
CA SER A 123 7.15 -3.29 -14.68
C SER A 123 7.62 -2.54 -15.92
N THR A 124 8.47 -1.54 -15.73
CA THR A 124 9.11 -0.79 -16.83
C THR A 124 10.56 -1.25 -16.99
N PRO A 125 11.00 -1.69 -18.19
CA PRO A 125 12.37 -2.15 -18.39
C PRO A 125 13.38 -0.99 -18.29
N VAL A 126 14.53 -1.27 -17.68
CA VAL A 126 15.68 -0.34 -17.58
C VAL A 126 16.81 -0.86 -18.45
N PHE A 127 17.27 -0.05 -19.39
CA PHE A 127 18.37 -0.38 -20.28
C PHE A 127 19.60 0.50 -20.02
N ALA A 128 20.80 -0.07 -20.22
CA ALA A 128 22.02 0.70 -20.39
C ALA A 128 22.58 0.39 -21.78
N GLY A 129 22.40 1.32 -22.74
CA GLY A 129 22.58 1.01 -24.15
C GLY A 129 21.53 0.01 -24.62
N GLN A 130 21.96 -1.09 -25.24
CA GLN A 130 21.07 -2.18 -25.69
C GLN A 130 20.91 -3.30 -24.64
N GLN A 131 21.62 -3.23 -23.52
CA GLN A 131 21.59 -4.26 -22.50
C GLN A 131 20.50 -3.97 -21.45
N LEU A 132 19.57 -4.92 -21.27
CA LEU A 132 18.60 -4.89 -20.18
C LEU A 132 19.34 -5.02 -18.83
N ARG A 133 19.05 -4.11 -17.90
CA ARG A 133 19.62 -4.07 -16.55
C ARG A 133 18.63 -4.52 -15.48
N GLY A 134 17.34 -4.37 -15.73
CA GLY A 134 16.32 -4.77 -14.78
C GLY A 134 14.97 -4.13 -15.07
N TRP A 135 14.13 -4.04 -14.04
CA TRP A 135 12.80 -3.44 -14.11
C TRP A 135 12.60 -2.47 -12.96
N LEU A 136 11.97 -1.33 -13.26
CA LEU A 136 11.36 -0.47 -12.27
C LEU A 136 9.93 -0.94 -12.04
N LEU A 137 9.63 -1.29 -10.81
CA LEU A 137 8.33 -1.71 -10.32
C LEU A 137 7.61 -0.51 -9.72
N ARG A 138 6.37 -0.28 -10.13
CA ARG A 138 5.50 0.78 -9.62
C ARG A 138 4.11 0.23 -9.40
N GLN A 139 3.35 0.86 -8.49
CA GLN A 139 1.90 0.67 -8.52
C GLN A 139 1.33 1.33 -9.78
N PRO A 140 0.29 0.75 -10.40
CA PRO A 140 -0.45 1.40 -11.48
C PRO A 140 -0.95 2.77 -11.04
N VAL A 141 -0.88 3.77 -11.93
CA VAL A 141 -1.54 5.06 -11.68
C VAL A 141 -3.05 4.84 -11.85
N LEU A 142 -3.75 4.73 -10.72
CA LEU A 142 -5.20 4.55 -10.70
C LEU A 142 -5.88 5.91 -10.59
N HIS A 143 -6.94 6.10 -11.37
CA HIS A 143 -7.84 7.22 -11.10
C HIS A 143 -8.49 7.03 -9.73
N HIS A 144 -8.42 8.08 -8.91
CA HIS A 144 -8.95 8.08 -7.54
C HIS A 144 -10.41 7.60 -7.48
N ASP A 145 -11.19 7.85 -8.53
CA ASP A 145 -12.62 7.55 -8.57
C ASP A 145 -12.96 6.11 -8.97
N ILE A 146 -11.96 5.28 -9.26
CA ILE A 146 -12.16 3.87 -9.65
C ILE A 146 -11.75 2.97 -8.48
N PRO A 147 -12.71 2.30 -7.82
CA PRO A 147 -12.40 1.25 -6.87
C PRO A 147 -11.53 0.20 -7.56
N SER A 148 -10.33 -0.01 -7.06
CA SER A 148 -9.38 -0.98 -7.59
C SER A 148 -8.76 -1.74 -6.44
N ALA A 149 -8.48 -3.01 -6.67
CA ALA A 149 -7.70 -3.84 -5.75
C ALA A 149 -6.33 -3.22 -5.42
N CYS A 150 -5.87 -2.26 -6.23
CA CYS A 150 -4.57 -1.64 -6.12
C CYS A 150 -4.62 -0.18 -5.65
N SER A 151 -5.81 0.36 -5.34
CA SER A 151 -5.98 1.67 -4.70
C SER A 151 -6.41 1.53 -3.24
N THR A 152 -6.16 2.58 -2.46
CA THR A 152 -6.78 2.77 -1.15
C THR A 152 -8.27 3.02 -1.36
N PRO A 153 -9.18 2.34 -0.62
CA PRO A 153 -10.61 2.58 -0.75
C PRO A 153 -10.95 4.04 -0.41
N ILE A 154 -11.75 4.69 -1.27
CA ILE A 154 -12.32 6.01 -1.03
C ILE A 154 -13.74 5.83 -0.50
N TRP A 155 -13.97 6.25 0.74
CA TRP A 155 -15.30 6.27 1.34
C TRP A 155 -16.03 7.55 0.92
N THR A 156 -17.02 7.43 0.05
CA THR A 156 -17.97 8.51 -0.23
C THR A 156 -19.21 8.32 0.66
N GLY A 157 -19.26 9.05 1.77
CA GLY A 157 -20.45 9.13 2.64
C GLY A 157 -20.13 8.88 4.11
N LEU A 158 -20.10 9.98 4.87
CA LEU A 158 -20.45 10.02 6.30
C LEU A 158 -21.92 10.44 6.40
#